data_AF-A0A1A8NXN2-F1
#
_entry.id   AF-A0A1A8NXN2-F1
#
_cell.length_a   1.000
_cell.length_b   1.000
_cell.length_c   1.000
_cell.angle_alpha   90.00
_cell.angle_beta   90.00
_cell.angle_gamma   90.00
#
_symmetry.space_group_name_H-M   'P 1'
#
loop_
_entity.id
_entity.type
_entity.pdbx_description
1 polymer ?
#
loop_
_entity_poly.entity_id
_entity_poly.type
_entity_poly.pdbx_seq_one_letter_code
_entity_poly.pdbx_strand_id
1 'polypeptide(L)'
;CLHAPLDGEQARQWLKPSTASCEKLTAILLAPQFVKDVEKISPVYHTSTLEGFHSLIIRFTPKSQVFSFKGMRFRLQIAAMHYNENAARSHATTAT
;
A
#
# COMPACT_ATOMS: atom_id res chain seq x y z
N CYS A 1 -15.78 0.92 -0.82
CA CYS A 1 -16.61 2.12 -1.06
C CYS A 1 -18.07 1.71 -1.18
N LEU A 2 -19.00 2.62 -0.82
CA LEU A 2 -20.45 2.42 -0.91
C LEU A 2 -21.02 2.73 -2.32
N HIS A 3 -20.18 3.09 -3.29
CA HIS A 3 -20.60 3.24 -4.68
C HIS A 3 -20.56 1.88 -5.40
N ALA A 4 -21.42 1.71 -6.42
CA ALA A 4 -21.30 0.62 -7.37
C ALA A 4 -19.94 0.65 -8.08
N PRO A 5 -19.45 -0.47 -8.64
CA PRO A 5 -18.27 -0.47 -9.49
C PRO A 5 -18.42 0.55 -10.60
N LEU A 6 -17.41 1.42 -10.79
CA LEU A 6 -17.39 2.36 -11.90
C LEU A 6 -16.99 1.59 -13.16
N ASP A 7 -17.87 1.55 -14.15
CA ASP A 7 -17.65 0.83 -15.41
C ASP A 7 -17.44 1.80 -16.58
N GLY A 8 -16.63 1.38 -17.57
CA GLY A 8 -16.39 2.08 -18.82
C GLY A 8 -15.99 3.55 -18.68
N GLU A 9 -16.80 4.44 -19.23
CA GLU A 9 -16.51 5.88 -19.26
C GLU A 9 -16.56 6.56 -17.89
N GLN A 10 -17.33 6.03 -16.93
CA GLN A 10 -17.41 6.61 -15.58
C GLN A 10 -16.09 6.47 -14.81
N ALA A 11 -15.34 5.40 -15.06
CA ALA A 11 -14.00 5.22 -14.48
C ALA A 11 -12.96 6.21 -15.07
N ARG A 12 -13.27 6.84 -16.20
CA ARG A 12 -12.38 7.77 -16.92
C ARG A 12 -12.80 9.24 -16.80
N GLN A 13 -13.83 9.53 -16.01
CA GLN A 13 -14.28 10.91 -15.78
C GLN A 13 -13.31 11.63 -14.83
N TRP A 14 -12.46 12.46 -15.40
CA TRP A 14 -11.60 13.36 -14.65
C TRP A 14 -12.42 14.49 -14.01
N LEU A 15 -11.98 14.93 -12.84
CA LEU A 15 -12.51 16.14 -12.20
C LEU A 15 -12.31 17.32 -13.15
N LYS A 16 -13.41 17.96 -13.54
CA LYS A 16 -13.36 19.16 -14.37
C LYS A 16 -12.90 20.34 -13.52
N PRO A 17 -11.97 21.19 -14.03
CA PRO A 17 -11.60 22.44 -13.38
C PRO A 17 -12.84 23.29 -13.07
N SER A 18 -12.79 24.06 -11.98
CA SER A 18 -13.88 24.97 -11.56
C SER A 18 -15.21 24.29 -11.21
N THR A 19 -15.22 22.96 -11.03
CA THR A 19 -16.33 22.29 -10.35
C THR A 19 -16.16 22.40 -8.85
N ALA A 20 -17.26 22.49 -8.10
CA ALA A 20 -17.21 22.59 -6.63
C ALA A 20 -16.42 21.46 -5.97
N SER A 21 -16.45 20.25 -6.54
CA SER A 21 -15.65 19.10 -6.08
C SER A 21 -14.15 19.30 -6.33
N CYS A 22 -13.77 19.83 -7.50
CA CYS A 22 -12.38 20.12 -7.84
C CYS A 22 -11.81 21.25 -6.97
N GLU A 23 -12.59 22.31 -6.73
CA GLU A 23 -12.17 23.43 -5.89
C GLU A 23 -11.98 23.00 -4.43
N LYS A 24 -12.89 22.19 -3.89
CA LYS A 24 -12.73 21.60 -2.54
C LYS A 24 -11.49 20.73 -2.43
N LEU A 25 -11.25 19.87 -3.42
CA LEU A 25 -10.04 19.04 -3.45
C LEU A 25 -8.78 19.91 -3.51
N THR A 26 -8.80 20.95 -4.34
CA THR A 26 -7.69 21.90 -4.50
C THR A 26 -7.42 22.64 -3.18
N ALA A 27 -8.45 23.09 -2.47
CA ALA A 27 -8.30 23.74 -1.17
C ALA A 27 -7.66 22.82 -0.12
N ILE A 28 -7.99 21.52 -0.14
CA ILE A 28 -7.38 20.53 0.76
C ILE A 28 -5.90 20.29 0.38
N LEU A 29 -5.63 20.08 -0.91
CA LEU A 29 -4.28 19.81 -1.41
C LEU A 29 -3.33 21.00 -1.24
N LEU A 30 -3.85 22.23 -1.26
CA LEU A 30 -3.08 23.45 -1.07
C LEU A 30 -3.08 23.94 0.38
N ALA A 31 -3.70 23.20 1.31
CA ALA A 31 -3.71 23.58 2.71
C ALA A 31 -2.26 23.67 3.24
N PRO A 32 -1.86 24.77 3.92
CA PRO A 32 -0.47 24.96 4.37
C PRO A 32 0.05 23.82 5.25
N GLN A 33 -0.84 23.19 6.03
CA GLN A 33 -0.51 22.04 6.85
C GLN A 33 -0.20 20.80 6.00
N PHE A 34 -1.03 20.51 5.01
CA PHE A 34 -0.84 19.38 4.11
C PHE A 34 0.47 19.50 3.33
N VAL A 35 0.77 20.68 2.79
CA VAL A 35 2.03 20.93 2.05
C VAL A 35 3.24 20.71 2.95
N LYS A 36 3.24 21.26 4.18
CA LYS A 36 4.31 21.05 5.16
C LYS A 36 4.49 19.59 5.55
N ASP A 37 3.40 18.84 5.61
CA ASP A 37 3.46 17.42 5.95
C ASP A 37 3.96 16.59 4.77
N VAL A 38 3.57 16.92 3.54
CA VAL A 38 4.08 16.32 2.30
C VAL A 38 5.59 16.54 2.15
N GLU A 39 6.10 17.73 2.47
CA GLU A 39 7.54 18.01 2.48
C GLU A 39 8.33 17.13 3.47
N LYS A 40 7.68 16.68 4.55
CA LYS A 40 8.27 15.77 5.55
C LYS A 40 8.10 14.30 5.18
N ILE A 41 7.28 13.97 4.18
CA ILE A 41 7.21 12.60 3.68
C ILE A 41 8.55 12.30 3.04
N SER A 42 9.32 11.39 3.64
CA SER A 42 10.59 10.97 3.07
C SER A 42 10.35 10.31 1.70
N PRO A 43 10.89 10.86 0.60
CA PRO A 43 10.81 10.20 -0.70
C PRO A 43 11.75 8.99 -0.78
N VAL A 44 12.72 8.90 0.14
CA VAL A 44 13.81 7.91 0.12
C VAL A 44 13.49 6.68 0.96
N TYR A 45 12.80 6.84 2.09
CA TYR A 45 12.52 5.76 3.03
C TYR A 45 11.06 5.35 3.01
N HIS A 46 10.59 4.87 1.86
CA HIS A 46 9.28 4.25 1.78
C HIS A 46 9.33 2.87 2.48
N THR A 47 8.68 2.73 3.63
CA THR A 47 8.77 1.53 4.47
C THR A 47 7.85 0.39 4.03
N SER A 48 7.00 0.56 3.01
CA SER A 48 6.00 -0.45 2.64
C SER A 48 6.60 -1.80 2.26
N THR A 49 7.77 -1.83 1.64
CA THR A 49 8.48 -3.07 1.31
C THR A 49 8.93 -3.79 2.57
N LEU A 50 9.50 -3.06 3.53
CA LEU A 50 9.92 -3.56 4.83
C LEU A 50 8.72 -4.02 5.68
N GLU A 51 7.63 -3.25 5.69
CA GLU A 51 6.38 -3.59 6.37
C GLU A 51 5.70 -4.81 5.74
N GLY A 52 5.73 -4.93 4.41
CA GLY A 52 5.23 -6.09 3.68
C GLY A 52 6.01 -7.36 4.04
N PHE A 53 7.33 -7.28 4.11
CA PHE A 53 8.15 -8.40 4.55
C PHE A 53 7.93 -8.74 6.03
N HIS A 54 7.86 -7.73 6.90
CA HIS A 54 7.58 -7.91 8.33
C HIS A 54 6.23 -8.62 8.56
N SER A 55 5.21 -8.27 7.79
CA SER A 55 3.90 -8.92 7.84
C SER A 55 3.98 -10.41 7.52
N LEU A 56 4.82 -10.81 6.56
CA LEU A 56 5.06 -12.22 6.26
C LEU A 56 5.80 -12.94 7.41
N ILE A 57 6.80 -12.30 8.01
CA ILE A 57 7.48 -12.86 9.19
C ILE A 57 6.47 -13.13 10.31
N ILE A 58 5.58 -12.19 10.62
CA ILE A 58 4.53 -12.38 11.62
C ILE A 58 3.63 -13.57 11.26
N ARG A 59 3.31 -13.74 9.97
CA ARG A 59 2.43 -14.83 9.51
C ARG A 59 3.09 -16.22 9.57
N PHE A 60 4.37 -16.33 9.20
CA PHE A 60 5.09 -17.61 9.18
C PHE A 60 5.69 -17.97 10.55
N THR A 61 6.03 -16.96 11.35
CA THR A 61 6.58 -17.08 12.71
C THR A 61 5.84 -16.14 13.67
N PRO A 62 4.59 -16.47 14.04
CA PRO A 62 3.84 -15.67 14.99
C PRO A 62 4.52 -15.67 16.36
N LYS A 63 4.63 -14.48 16.96
CA LYS A 63 5.28 -14.29 18.28
C LYS A 63 4.57 -15.03 19.42
N SER A 64 3.29 -15.35 19.24
CA SER A 64 2.48 -16.10 20.21
C SER A 64 2.76 -17.60 20.23
N GLN A 65 3.58 -18.11 19.31
CA GLN A 65 3.94 -19.52 19.25
C GLN A 65 5.43 -19.73 19.52
N VAL A 66 5.75 -20.75 20.31
CA VAL A 66 7.13 -21.15 20.57
C VAL A 66 7.59 -22.09 19.46
N PHE A 67 8.75 -21.78 18.88
CA PHE A 67 9.41 -22.61 17.88
C PHE A 67 10.78 -23.03 18.39
N SER A 68 11.22 -24.23 18.02
CA SER A 68 12.64 -24.57 18.13
C SER A 68 13.46 -23.64 17.23
N PHE A 69 14.73 -23.42 17.57
CA PHE A 69 15.62 -22.58 16.76
C PHE A 69 15.65 -22.99 15.28
N LYS A 70 15.74 -24.30 15.01
CA LYS A 70 15.69 -24.85 13.65
C LYS A 70 14.34 -24.56 12.98
N GLY A 71 13.23 -24.77 13.68
CA GLY A 71 11.89 -24.51 13.15
C GLY A 71 11.66 -23.04 12.80
N MET A 72 12.10 -22.12 13.66
CA MET A 72 12.04 -20.69 13.41
C MET A 72 12.87 -20.29 12.18
N ARG A 73 14.10 -20.81 12.08
CA ARG A 73 15.00 -20.53 10.95
C ARG A 73 14.40 -20.95 9.61
N PHE A 74 13.88 -22.18 9.53
CA PHE A 74 13.25 -22.66 8.30
C PHE A 74 12.02 -21.82 7.93
N ARG A 75 11.16 -21.48 8.90
CA ARG A 75 9.99 -20.63 8.65
C ARG A 75 10.36 -19.23 8.18
N LEU A 76 11.41 -18.62 8.73
CA LEU A 76 11.94 -17.35 8.23
C LEU A 76 12.43 -17.46 6.78
N GLN A 77 13.11 -18.55 6.43
CA GLN A 77 13.57 -18.80 5.06
C GLN A 77 12.38 -18.95 4.10
N ILE A 78 11.32 -19.68 4.48
CA ILE A 78 10.09 -19.75 3.69
C ILE A 78 9.47 -18.36 3.51
N ALA A 79 9.40 -17.54 4.57
CA ALA A 79 8.87 -16.18 4.48
C ALA A 79 9.67 -15.30 3.50
N ALA A 80 11.00 -15.42 3.52
CA ALA A 80 11.87 -14.72 2.58
C ALA A 80 11.67 -15.18 1.13
N MET A 81 11.59 -16.48 0.88
CA MET A 81 11.32 -17.01 -0.47
C MET A 81 9.95 -16.56 -0.97
N HIS A 82 8.92 -16.62 -0.12
CA HIS A 82 7.60 -16.12 -0.46
C HIS A 82 7.63 -14.63 -0.79
N TYR A 83 8.33 -13.81 0.01
CA TYR A 83 8.47 -12.39 -0.27
C TYR A 83 9.16 -12.15 -1.62
N ASN A 84 10.31 -12.78 -1.87
CA ASN A 84 11.07 -12.58 -3.10
C ASN A 84 10.26 -12.93 -4.36
N GLU A 85 9.48 -14.00 -4.30
CA GLU A 85 8.61 -14.43 -5.41
C GLU A 85 7.42 -13.47 -5.66
N ASN A 86 6.95 -12.78 -4.62
CA ASN A 86 5.72 -11.97 -4.68
C ASN A 86 5.98 -10.45 -4.66
N ALA A 87 7.15 -9.98 -4.26
CA ALA A 87 7.44 -8.56 -4.05
C ALA A 87 7.40 -7.74 -5.34
N ALA A 88 7.77 -8.35 -6.47
CA ALA A 88 7.73 -7.71 -7.79
C ALA A 88 6.47 -8.07 -8.60
N ARG A 89 5.52 -8.82 -8.00
CA ARG A 89 4.31 -9.22 -8.72
C ARG A 89 3.49 -7.97 -9.03
N SER A 90 3.30 -7.70 -10.32
CA SER A 90 2.42 -6.63 -10.78
C SER A 90 1.05 -6.79 -10.12
N HIS A 91 0.55 -5.71 -9.51
CA HIS A 91 -0.79 -5.71 -8.93
C HIS A 91 -1.79 -6.22 -9.98
N ALA A 92 -2.70 -7.10 -9.55
CA ALA A 92 -3.75 -7.60 -10.41
C ALA A 92 -4.48 -6.40 -11.02
N THR A 93 -4.29 -6.21 -12.32
CA THR A 93 -5.03 -5.20 -13.05
C THR A 93 -6.41 -5.80 -13.27
N THR A 94 -7.42 -5.26 -12.59
CA THR A 94 -8.80 -5.60 -12.90
C THR A 94 -9.02 -5.18 -14.35
N ALA A 95 -9.12 -6.16 -15.25
CA ALA A 95 -9.45 -5.91 -16.64
C ALA A 95 -10.77 -5.13 -16.67
N THR A 96 -10.75 -4.02 -17.41
CA THR A 96 -11.88 -3.12 -17.60
C THR A 96 -12.87 -3.71 -18.57
#